data_AF-A0A0C9TJA0-F1
#
_entry.id   AF-A0A0C9TJA0-F1
#
_cell.length_a   1.000
_cell.length_b   1.000
_cell.length_c   1.000
_cell.angle_alpha   90.00
_cell.angle_beta   90.00
_cell.angle_gamma   90.00
#
_symmetry.space_group_name_H-M   'P 1'
#
loop_
_entity.id
_entity.type
_entity.pdbx_description
1 polymer ?
#
loop_
_entity_poly.entity_id
_entity_poly.type
_entity_poly.pdbx_seq_one_letter_code
_entity_poly.pdbx_strand_id
1 'polypeptide(L)'
;MIPVQRLQLSLSGRLHQIRPILKSPLSLYYAASDYRAMAILSYFYSRNLASDETPMSWSIELPLCARMPWEVESRTAIKQIVLTGAGYEDVTIEHLGSAINCGIVALIAEDEDIMENAAEINPEGWPYIQGSSTPSPTSSNCIGLGFIRGVDPNRHVLQLITPVPPAELSKCTILVKGELDMPVWGFLDFRQDTAAGVAGVKWEKVPYLQMGGGD
;
A
#
# COMPACT_ATOMS: atom_id res chain seq x y z
N MET A 1 -26.01 5.25 38.12
CA MET A 1 -26.56 6.14 37.08
C MET A 1 -25.72 7.41 37.10
N ILE A 2 -24.70 7.50 36.24
CA ILE A 2 -23.72 8.60 36.26
C ILE A 2 -24.08 9.56 35.12
N PRO A 3 -24.32 10.87 35.39
CA PRO A 3 -24.65 11.82 34.35
C PRO A 3 -23.40 12.23 33.58
N VAL A 4 -23.42 12.08 32.26
CA VAL A 4 -22.38 12.59 31.36
C VAL A 4 -22.75 14.02 30.98
N GLN A 5 -22.03 15.01 31.51
CA GLN A 5 -22.09 16.39 31.04
C GLN A 5 -21.41 16.47 29.65
N ARG A 6 -22.17 16.88 28.64
CA ARG A 6 -21.62 17.23 27.32
C ARG A 6 -21.07 18.65 27.37
N LEU A 7 -19.76 18.79 27.21
CA LEU A 7 -19.13 20.05 26.83
C LEU A 7 -19.53 20.39 25.40
N GLN A 8 -20.29 21.48 25.21
CA GLN A 8 -20.47 22.08 23.89
C GLN A 8 -19.25 22.93 23.56
N LEU A 9 -18.32 22.37 22.78
CA LEU A 9 -17.33 23.17 22.06
C LEU A 9 -18.01 23.72 20.80
N SER A 10 -18.11 25.04 20.71
CA SER A 10 -18.57 25.78 19.54
C SER A 10 -17.55 25.65 18.40
N LEU A 11 -17.61 24.56 17.65
CA LEU A 11 -16.91 24.44 16.36
C LEU A 11 -17.88 24.83 15.25
N SER A 12 -17.52 25.88 14.50
CA SER A 12 -18.19 26.31 13.26
C SER A 12 -17.91 25.32 12.13
N GLY A 13 -18.34 24.06 12.32
CA GLY A 13 -18.16 22.95 11.40
C GLY A 13 -19.48 22.20 11.22
N ARG A 14 -19.76 21.77 9.99
CA ARG A 14 -20.96 21.01 9.65
C ARG A 14 -20.95 19.68 10.41
N LEU A 15 -21.82 19.54 11.40
CA LEU A 15 -21.91 18.30 12.19
C LEU A 15 -22.59 17.21 11.35
N HIS A 16 -21.81 16.26 10.84
CA HIS A 16 -22.34 15.08 10.15
C HIS A 16 -22.60 13.97 11.16
N GLN A 17 -23.88 13.69 11.44
CA GLN A 17 -24.26 12.55 12.28
C GLN A 17 -24.24 11.27 11.44
N ILE A 18 -23.19 10.46 11.62
CA ILE A 18 -23.10 9.14 10.98
C ILE A 18 -23.89 8.14 11.83
N ARG A 19 -24.84 7.42 11.21
CA ARG A 19 -25.56 6.34 11.89
C ARG A 19 -24.66 5.11 11.99
N PRO A 20 -24.61 4.44 13.16
CA PRO A 20 -23.87 3.19 13.28
C PRO A 20 -24.45 2.13 12.35
N ILE A 21 -23.57 1.33 11.75
CA ILE A 21 -23.97 0.13 10.99
C ILE A 21 -24.57 -0.88 11.98
N LEU A 22 -25.76 -1.38 11.66
CA LEU A 22 -26.39 -2.46 12.42
C LEU A 22 -25.56 -3.74 12.29
N LYS A 23 -25.40 -4.49 13.39
CA LYS A 23 -24.65 -5.74 13.38
C LYS A 23 -25.34 -6.76 12.46
N SER A 24 -24.65 -7.13 11.39
CA SER A 24 -25.04 -8.27 10.54
C SER A 24 -24.75 -9.58 11.28
N PRO A 25 -25.52 -10.66 11.06
CA PRO A 25 -25.17 -11.99 11.55
C PRO A 25 -23.74 -12.44 11.16
N LEU A 26 -23.21 -11.93 10.04
CA LEU A 26 -21.83 -12.20 9.60
C LEU A 26 -20.76 -11.63 10.55
N SER A 27 -21.11 -10.60 11.35
CA SER A 27 -20.20 -10.05 12.36
C SER A 27 -19.90 -11.00 13.52
N LEU A 28 -20.58 -12.15 13.58
CA LEU A 28 -20.26 -13.25 14.49
C LEU A 28 -19.10 -14.12 13.99
N TYR A 29 -18.83 -14.12 12.69
CA TYR A 29 -17.86 -15.01 12.04
C TYR A 29 -16.61 -14.26 11.55
N TYR A 30 -16.76 -12.99 11.18
CA TYR A 30 -15.69 -12.20 10.60
C TYR A 30 -15.41 -10.96 11.45
N ALA A 31 -14.16 -10.82 11.86
CA ALA A 31 -13.64 -9.65 12.54
C ALA A 31 -13.33 -8.52 11.53
N ALA A 32 -13.13 -7.31 12.04
CA ALA A 32 -12.74 -6.17 11.21
C ALA A 32 -11.40 -6.40 10.48
N SER A 33 -10.50 -7.21 11.04
CA SER A 33 -9.27 -7.65 10.40
C SER A 33 -9.52 -8.46 9.13
N ASP A 34 -10.51 -9.35 9.16
CA ASP A 34 -10.84 -10.22 8.02
C ASP A 34 -11.42 -9.39 6.88
N TYR A 35 -12.33 -8.47 7.20
CA TYR A 35 -12.87 -7.53 6.20
C TYR A 35 -11.79 -6.64 5.59
N ARG A 36 -10.82 -6.17 6.39
CA ARG A 36 -9.69 -5.38 5.89
C ARG A 36 -8.83 -6.22 4.95
N ALA A 37 -8.51 -7.46 5.33
CA ALA A 37 -7.72 -8.35 4.50
C ALA A 37 -8.42 -8.63 3.16
N MET A 38 -9.72 -8.93 3.19
CA MET A 38 -10.52 -9.14 1.99
C MET A 38 -10.60 -7.89 1.11
N ALA A 39 -10.73 -6.70 1.70
CA ALA A 39 -10.76 -5.44 0.97
C ALA A 39 -9.42 -5.17 0.26
N ILE A 40 -8.28 -5.40 0.94
CA ILE A 40 -6.94 -5.24 0.36
C ILE A 40 -6.75 -6.20 -0.81
N LEU A 41 -7.06 -7.49 -0.63
CA LEU A 41 -6.92 -8.48 -1.70
C LEU A 41 -7.85 -8.15 -2.87
N SER A 42 -9.11 -7.83 -2.59
CA SER A 42 -10.09 -7.42 -3.60
C SER A 42 -9.60 -6.22 -4.41
N TYR A 43 -8.99 -5.23 -3.76
CA TYR A 43 -8.38 -4.08 -4.44
C TYR A 43 -7.26 -4.53 -5.39
N PHE A 44 -6.27 -5.29 -4.90
CA PHE A 44 -5.14 -5.70 -5.74
C PHE A 44 -5.54 -6.64 -6.89
N TYR A 45 -6.59 -7.43 -6.72
CA TYR A 45 -7.15 -8.26 -7.80
C TYR A 45 -8.14 -7.53 -8.71
N SER A 46 -8.54 -6.31 -8.39
CA SER A 46 -9.42 -5.53 -9.27
C SER A 46 -8.72 -5.18 -10.59
N ARG A 47 -9.51 -5.09 -11.67
CA ARG A 47 -9.11 -4.52 -12.95
C ARG A 47 -9.81 -3.18 -13.10
N ASN A 48 -9.04 -2.10 -13.06
CA ASN A 48 -9.50 -0.80 -13.50
C ASN A 48 -9.32 -0.71 -15.01
N LEU A 49 -10.39 -0.99 -15.75
CA LEU A 49 -10.47 -0.65 -17.17
C LEU A 49 -10.78 0.85 -17.22
N ALA A 50 -10.00 1.62 -17.98
CA ALA A 50 -10.11 3.09 -18.08
C ALA A 50 -11.42 3.59 -18.73
N SER A 51 -12.46 2.75 -18.78
CA SER A 51 -13.75 3.01 -19.40
C SER A 51 -14.83 3.09 -18.33
N ASP A 52 -15.46 4.26 -18.22
CA ASP A 52 -16.61 4.54 -17.33
C ASP A 52 -17.80 3.58 -17.54
N GLU A 53 -17.83 2.82 -18.63
CA GLU A 53 -18.95 1.93 -19.00
C GLU A 53 -18.74 0.47 -18.56
N THR A 54 -17.52 0.08 -18.18
CA THR A 54 -17.25 -1.30 -17.79
C THR A 54 -17.40 -1.50 -16.28
N PRO A 55 -18.19 -2.48 -15.82
CA PRO A 55 -18.29 -2.78 -14.41
C PRO A 55 -16.94 -3.21 -13.86
N MET A 56 -16.65 -2.84 -12.62
CA MET A 56 -15.49 -3.30 -11.87
C MET A 56 -15.41 -4.84 -11.96
N SER A 57 -14.27 -5.35 -12.41
CA SER A 57 -14.02 -6.78 -12.57
C SER A 57 -12.80 -7.20 -11.78
N TRP A 58 -12.68 -8.50 -11.48
CA TRP A 58 -11.54 -9.06 -10.75
C TRP A 58 -10.78 -10.04 -11.64
N SER A 59 -9.46 -9.93 -11.63
CA SER A 59 -8.53 -10.84 -12.30
C SER A 59 -8.02 -11.85 -11.28
N ILE A 60 -8.52 -13.08 -11.32
CA ILE A 60 -8.09 -14.15 -10.38
C ILE A 60 -7.36 -15.30 -11.08
N GLU A 61 -6.89 -15.08 -12.31
CA GLU A 61 -6.20 -16.10 -13.11
C GLU A 61 -4.78 -16.36 -12.60
N LEU A 62 -4.16 -15.35 -11.99
CA LEU A 62 -2.81 -15.42 -11.46
C LEU A 62 -2.77 -14.89 -10.01
N PRO A 63 -2.07 -15.57 -9.10
CA PRO A 63 -1.76 -15.01 -7.79
C PRO A 63 -0.84 -13.78 -7.94
N LEU A 64 -0.83 -12.91 -6.93
CA LEU A 64 -0.02 -11.68 -6.98
C LEU A 64 1.47 -11.96 -7.23
N CYS A 65 2.02 -13.02 -6.63
CA CYS A 65 3.43 -13.40 -6.82
C CYS A 65 3.78 -13.79 -8.27
N ALA A 66 2.79 -14.20 -9.08
CA ALA A 66 2.95 -14.58 -10.47
C ALA A 66 2.57 -13.47 -11.47
N ARG A 67 2.10 -12.32 -10.98
CA ARG A 67 1.82 -11.15 -11.83
C ARG A 67 3.12 -10.43 -12.17
N MET A 68 3.19 -9.94 -13.40
CA MET A 68 4.29 -9.09 -13.86
C MET A 68 4.25 -7.76 -13.11
N PRO A 69 5.31 -7.40 -12.36
CA PRO A 69 5.39 -6.10 -11.73
C PRO A 69 5.80 -5.02 -12.74
N TRP A 70 5.48 -3.78 -12.39
CA TRP A 70 6.14 -2.61 -12.95
C TRP A 70 7.54 -2.49 -12.35
N GLU A 71 8.56 -2.32 -13.18
CA GLU A 71 9.89 -1.94 -12.73
C GLU A 71 9.96 -0.41 -12.66
N VAL A 72 10.08 0.12 -11.45
CA VAL A 72 10.14 1.56 -11.21
C VAL A 72 11.56 1.91 -10.77
N GLU A 73 12.28 2.65 -11.60
CA GLU A 73 13.56 3.23 -11.21
C GLU A 73 13.32 4.42 -10.28
N SER A 74 13.63 4.25 -8.99
CA SER A 74 13.24 5.23 -7.97
C SER A 74 13.96 6.56 -8.14
N ARG A 75 15.20 6.56 -8.64
CA ARG A 75 16.01 7.77 -8.86
C ARG A 75 15.50 8.68 -9.98
N THR A 76 14.60 8.21 -10.83
CA THR A 76 14.13 8.97 -12.00
C THR A 76 12.62 9.15 -11.98
N ALA A 77 11.89 8.13 -11.52
CA ALA A 77 10.42 8.15 -11.47
C ALA A 77 9.85 8.72 -10.17
N ILE A 78 10.58 8.65 -9.05
CA ILE A 78 10.06 9.00 -7.72
C ILE A 78 10.85 10.18 -7.15
N LYS A 79 10.13 11.27 -6.83
CA LYS A 79 10.70 12.44 -6.15
C LYS A 79 10.98 12.16 -4.68
N GLN A 80 10.09 11.41 -4.02
CA GLN A 80 10.20 11.15 -2.59
C GLN A 80 9.53 9.84 -2.17
N ILE A 81 10.16 9.14 -1.24
CA ILE A 81 9.60 8.06 -0.45
C ILE A 81 9.43 8.59 0.97
N VAL A 82 8.23 8.43 1.54
CA VAL A 82 7.91 8.84 2.90
C VAL A 82 7.45 7.61 3.67
N LEU A 83 7.97 7.45 4.89
CA LEU A 83 7.53 6.43 5.82
C LEU A 83 6.73 7.10 6.94
N THR A 84 5.55 6.58 7.27
CA THR A 84 4.65 7.14 8.28
C THR A 84 4.09 6.04 9.18
N GLY A 85 3.96 6.33 10.46
CA GLY A 85 3.54 5.37 11.49
C GLY A 85 4.59 5.28 12.60
N ALA A 86 4.28 4.53 13.65
CA ALA A 86 5.15 4.45 14.82
C ALA A 86 6.47 3.74 14.48
N GLY A 87 7.61 4.38 14.78
CA GLY A 87 8.95 3.80 14.61
C GLY A 87 9.53 3.94 13.20
N TYR A 88 8.80 4.53 12.25
CA TYR A 88 9.33 4.78 10.91
C TYR A 88 10.29 5.98 10.85
N GLU A 89 10.22 6.86 11.85
CA GLU A 89 11.14 7.98 12.04
C GLU A 89 12.59 7.54 12.26
N ASP A 90 12.82 6.31 12.74
CA ASP A 90 14.14 5.76 13.05
C ASP A 90 14.74 4.94 11.90
N VAL A 91 14.02 4.79 10.78
CA VAL A 91 14.54 4.06 9.61
C VAL A 91 15.58 4.90 8.90
N THR A 92 16.83 4.47 8.95
CA THR A 92 17.92 5.10 8.20
C THR A 92 17.87 4.70 6.72
N ILE A 93 18.52 5.48 5.85
CA ILE A 93 18.55 5.23 4.40
C ILE A 93 19.11 3.84 4.03
N GLU A 94 20.02 3.31 4.84
CA GLU A 94 20.62 1.97 4.64
C GLU A 94 19.62 0.83 4.87
N HIS A 95 18.58 1.08 5.68
CA HIS A 95 17.52 0.12 5.99
C HIS A 95 16.23 0.36 5.21
N LEU A 96 16.16 1.44 4.43
CA LEU A 96 14.98 1.80 3.64
C LEU A 96 14.51 0.64 2.75
N GLY A 97 15.43 0.01 2.02
CA GLY A 97 15.10 -1.09 1.11
C GLY A 97 14.40 -2.24 1.83
N SER A 98 14.89 -2.62 3.01
CA SER A 98 14.26 -3.63 3.86
C SER A 98 12.92 -3.16 4.44
N ALA A 99 12.83 -1.88 4.83
CA ALA A 99 11.63 -1.31 5.42
C ALA A 99 10.45 -1.20 4.45
N ILE A 100 10.71 -0.99 3.16
CA ILE A 100 9.66 -0.89 2.13
C ILE A 100 9.37 -2.22 1.41
N ASN A 101 10.30 -3.18 1.48
CA ASN A 101 10.13 -4.48 0.85
C ASN A 101 8.89 -5.20 1.41
N CYS A 102 8.11 -5.81 0.51
CA CYS A 102 6.85 -6.47 0.85
C CYS A 102 5.82 -5.54 1.54
N GLY A 103 5.96 -4.21 1.39
CA GLY A 103 5.05 -3.22 1.94
C GLY A 103 3.97 -2.75 0.97
N ILE A 104 2.85 -2.29 1.51
CA ILE A 104 1.86 -1.51 0.76
C ILE A 104 2.21 -0.03 0.87
N VAL A 105 2.19 0.66 -0.27
CA VAL A 105 2.45 2.10 -0.38
C VAL A 105 1.25 2.79 -1.00
N ALA A 106 0.96 4.01 -0.56
CA ALA A 106 0.10 4.93 -1.29
C ALA A 106 0.89 5.54 -2.45
N LEU A 107 0.23 5.62 -3.60
CA LEU A 107 0.73 6.23 -4.82
C LEU A 107 0.18 7.66 -4.87
N ILE A 108 1.06 8.64 -4.75
CA ILE A 108 0.68 10.05 -4.62
C ILE A 108 1.09 10.80 -5.89
N ALA A 109 0.14 11.53 -6.45
CA ALA A 109 0.36 12.53 -7.49
C ALA A 109 0.30 13.92 -6.85
N GLU A 110 1.20 14.81 -7.25
CA GLU A 110 1.16 16.23 -6.87
C GLU A 110 0.41 17.04 -7.91
N ASP A 111 -0.27 18.10 -7.48
CA ASP A 111 -0.93 19.02 -8.40
C ASP A 111 0.11 19.88 -9.14
N GLU A 112 0.12 19.83 -10.47
CA GLU A 112 1.10 20.53 -11.31
C GLU A 112 1.07 22.06 -11.10
N ASP A 113 -0.07 22.63 -10.72
CA ASP A 113 -0.29 24.08 -10.57
C ASP A 113 0.35 24.68 -9.30
N ILE A 114 0.80 23.87 -8.34
CA ILE A 114 1.40 24.32 -7.06
C ILE A 114 2.93 24.09 -7.05
N MET A 115 3.54 23.80 -8.20
CA MET A 115 4.98 23.57 -8.36
C MET A 115 5.83 24.85 -8.23
N GLU A 116 5.85 25.50 -7.07
CA GLU A 116 6.79 26.59 -6.79
C GLU A 116 8.15 26.09 -6.27
N ASN A 117 8.29 24.84 -5.83
CA ASN A 117 9.58 24.25 -5.47
C ASN A 117 9.56 22.73 -5.73
N ALA A 118 9.78 22.31 -6.98
CA ALA A 118 10.02 20.90 -7.25
C ALA A 118 11.29 20.48 -6.51
N ALA A 119 11.17 19.63 -5.49
CA ALA A 119 12.32 18.98 -4.89
C ALA A 119 13.12 18.31 -6.03
N GLU A 120 14.40 18.69 -6.16
CA GLU A 120 15.24 18.13 -7.20
C GLU A 120 15.34 16.61 -6.99
N ILE A 121 15.05 15.86 -8.06
CA ILE A 121 15.22 14.42 -8.09
C ILE A 121 16.70 14.15 -7.82
N ASN A 122 17.03 13.53 -6.68
CA ASN A 122 18.41 13.22 -6.33
C ASN A 122 18.88 11.97 -7.11
N PRO A 123 19.79 12.12 -8.09
CA PRO A 123 20.19 11.01 -8.95
C PRO A 123 21.24 10.09 -8.31
N GLU A 124 21.76 10.42 -7.12
CA GLU A 124 22.88 9.69 -6.51
C GLU A 124 22.43 8.61 -5.52
N GLY A 125 21.18 8.62 -5.05
CA GLY A 125 20.73 7.70 -4.00
C GLY A 125 19.22 7.49 -3.95
N TRP A 126 18.75 6.85 -2.88
CA TRP A 126 17.32 6.71 -2.63
C TRP A 126 16.68 8.10 -2.42
N PRO A 127 15.52 8.40 -3.04
CA PRO A 127 14.79 9.64 -2.80
C PRO A 127 14.08 9.58 -1.43
N TYR A 128 14.85 9.50 -0.35
CA TYR A 128 14.36 9.31 1.02
C TYR A 128 15.13 10.20 1.98
N ILE A 129 14.38 10.94 2.79
CA ILE A 129 14.91 11.72 3.91
C ILE A 129 14.22 11.21 5.17
N GLN A 130 15.02 10.74 6.12
CA GLN A 130 14.55 10.21 7.40
C GLN A 130 13.70 11.24 8.13
N GLY A 131 12.53 10.82 8.63
CA GLY A 131 11.61 11.69 9.36
C GLY A 131 10.93 12.79 8.52
N SER A 132 10.91 12.65 7.18
CA SER A 132 10.19 13.60 6.31
C SER A 132 8.71 13.72 6.68
N SER A 133 8.18 14.94 6.55
CA SER A 133 6.74 15.18 6.65
C SER A 133 5.99 14.52 5.49
N THR A 134 4.75 14.10 5.75
CA THR A 134 3.84 13.62 4.72
C THR A 134 3.50 14.72 3.70
N PRO A 135 3.20 14.36 2.44
CA PRO A 135 2.78 15.34 1.43
C PRO A 135 1.51 16.09 1.88
N SER A 136 1.39 17.35 1.45
CA SER A 136 0.26 18.21 1.83
C SER A 136 -1.05 17.67 1.22
N PRO A 137 -2.12 17.50 2.00
CA PRO A 137 -3.41 17.03 1.50
C PRO A 137 -4.13 18.05 0.60
N THR A 138 -3.60 19.28 0.49
CA THR A 138 -4.19 20.36 -0.34
C THR A 138 -3.53 20.48 -1.71
N SER A 139 -2.35 19.89 -1.89
CA SER A 139 -1.57 19.96 -3.14
C SER A 139 -1.14 18.59 -3.66
N SER A 140 -1.75 17.53 -3.13
CA SER A 140 -1.46 16.16 -3.55
C SER A 140 -2.70 15.29 -3.42
N ASN A 141 -2.75 14.26 -4.24
CA ASN A 141 -3.85 13.31 -4.28
C ASN A 141 -3.33 11.86 -4.26
N CYS A 142 -3.99 10.99 -3.51
CA CYS A 142 -3.74 9.56 -3.52
C CYS A 142 -4.49 8.93 -4.68
N ILE A 143 -3.76 8.52 -5.72
CA ILE A 143 -4.33 7.92 -6.93
C ILE A 143 -4.55 6.40 -6.79
N GLY A 144 -4.02 5.79 -5.74
CA GLY A 144 -4.23 4.38 -5.41
C GLY A 144 -3.18 3.81 -4.47
N LEU A 145 -3.20 2.48 -4.34
CA LEU A 145 -2.23 1.73 -3.57
C LEU A 145 -1.37 0.87 -4.50
N GLY A 146 -0.13 0.65 -4.07
CA GLY A 146 0.81 -0.24 -4.71
C GLY A 146 1.41 -1.21 -3.70
N PHE A 147 1.84 -2.38 -4.17
CA PHE A 147 2.53 -3.39 -3.39
C PHE A 147 3.95 -3.55 -3.93
N ILE A 148 4.94 -3.28 -3.09
CA ILE A 148 6.35 -3.45 -3.44
C ILE A 148 6.71 -4.91 -3.16
N ARG A 149 6.68 -5.75 -4.19
CA ARG A 149 7.00 -7.19 -4.04
C ARG A 149 8.49 -7.48 -3.94
N GLY A 150 9.33 -6.51 -4.29
CA GLY A 150 10.77 -6.65 -4.32
C GLY A 150 11.48 -5.30 -4.48
N VAL A 151 12.67 -5.20 -3.91
CA VAL A 151 13.55 -4.03 -3.98
C VAL A 151 14.93 -4.49 -4.41
N ASP A 152 15.47 -3.86 -5.46
CA ASP A 152 16.89 -3.98 -5.81
C ASP A 152 17.64 -2.75 -5.28
N PRO A 153 18.35 -2.86 -4.14
CA PRO A 153 19.06 -1.73 -3.54
C PRO A 153 20.25 -1.25 -4.34
N ASN A 154 20.85 -2.09 -5.20
CA ASN A 154 22.00 -1.70 -5.99
C ASN A 154 21.57 -0.91 -7.23
N ARG A 155 20.46 -1.33 -7.87
CA ARG A 155 19.92 -0.66 -9.05
C ARG A 155 18.94 0.45 -8.71
N HIS A 156 18.49 0.53 -7.46
CA HIS A 156 17.42 1.42 -7.00
C HIS A 156 16.11 1.20 -7.79
N VAL A 157 15.79 -0.07 -8.02
CA VAL A 157 14.59 -0.49 -8.76
C VAL A 157 13.60 -1.12 -7.81
N LEU A 158 12.34 -0.69 -7.91
CA LEU A 158 11.22 -1.26 -7.17
C LEU A 158 10.38 -2.12 -8.10
N GLN A 159 9.99 -3.31 -7.65
CA GLN A 159 9.01 -4.14 -8.32
C GLN A 159 7.63 -3.86 -7.74
N LEU A 160 6.83 -3.08 -8.47
CA LEU A 160 5.53 -2.57 -8.01
C LEU A 160 4.37 -3.35 -8.66
N ILE A 161 3.44 -3.84 -7.85
CA ILE A 161 2.15 -4.37 -8.31
C ILE A 161 1.06 -3.38 -7.92
N THR A 162 0.22 -2.98 -8.87
CA THR A 162 -0.92 -2.10 -8.61
C THR A 162 -2.02 -2.33 -9.65
N PRO A 163 -3.32 -2.21 -9.28
CA PRO A 163 -4.43 -2.16 -10.22
C PRO A 163 -4.59 -0.77 -10.87
N VAL A 164 -3.82 0.24 -10.46
CA VAL A 164 -3.88 1.59 -11.02
C VAL A 164 -3.50 1.57 -12.52
N PRO A 165 -4.34 2.14 -13.41
CA PRO A 165 -4.04 2.18 -14.84
C PRO A 165 -2.74 2.94 -15.15
N PRO A 166 -2.01 2.57 -16.24
CA PRO A 166 -0.74 3.20 -16.59
C PRO A 166 -0.81 4.74 -16.73
N ALA A 167 -1.91 5.27 -17.27
CA ALA A 167 -2.10 6.71 -17.46
C ALA A 167 -2.22 7.50 -16.14
N GLU A 168 -2.73 6.87 -15.08
CA GLU A 168 -2.74 7.47 -13.75
C GLU A 168 -1.42 7.19 -13.03
N LEU A 169 -0.88 5.97 -13.18
CA LEU A 169 0.38 5.58 -12.56
C LEU A 169 1.55 6.47 -12.99
N SER A 170 1.56 6.96 -14.24
CA SER A 170 2.59 7.90 -14.72
C SER A 170 2.60 9.26 -14.01
N LYS A 171 1.52 9.62 -13.30
CA LYS A 171 1.43 10.85 -12.51
C LYS A 171 1.99 10.68 -11.09
N CYS A 172 2.25 9.43 -10.67
CA CYS A 172 2.78 9.15 -9.35
C CYS A 172 4.22 9.66 -9.22
N THR A 173 4.45 10.57 -8.28
CA THR A 173 5.79 11.12 -7.99
C THR A 173 6.26 10.81 -6.58
N ILE A 174 5.35 10.47 -5.65
CA ILE A 174 5.67 10.22 -4.25
C ILE A 174 5.09 8.87 -3.82
N LEU A 175 5.89 8.10 -3.07
CA LEU A 175 5.44 6.86 -2.43
C LEU A 175 5.34 7.08 -0.91
N VAL A 176 4.19 6.77 -0.32
CA VAL A 176 4.01 6.86 1.13
C VAL A 176 3.74 5.47 1.70
N LYS A 177 4.67 4.94 2.50
CA LYS A 177 4.47 3.69 3.23
C LYS A 177 3.92 3.96 4.62
N GLY A 178 2.77 3.38 4.92
CA GLY A 178 2.15 3.42 6.24
C GLY A 178 2.29 2.11 7.02
N GLU A 179 1.35 1.91 7.95
CA GLU A 179 1.17 0.67 8.74
C GLU A 179 0.22 -0.34 8.06
N LEU A 180 -0.10 -0.13 6.79
CA LEU A 180 -0.95 -1.06 6.05
C LEU A 180 -0.10 -2.22 5.52
N ASP A 181 -0.37 -3.42 6.01
CA ASP A 181 0.35 -4.62 5.61
C ASP A 181 -0.43 -5.48 4.63
N MET A 182 0.31 -6.16 3.75
CA MET A 182 -0.25 -7.16 2.85
C MET A 182 -0.71 -8.38 3.66
N PRO A 183 -1.98 -8.82 3.52
CA PRO A 183 -2.43 -10.06 4.14
C PRO A 183 -1.59 -11.27 3.68
N VAL A 184 -1.36 -12.23 4.57
CA VAL A 184 -0.56 -13.44 4.28
C VAL A 184 -1.00 -14.15 3.00
N TRP A 185 -2.31 -14.18 2.71
CA TRP A 185 -2.88 -14.79 1.52
C TRP A 185 -2.42 -14.13 0.21
N GLY A 186 -2.01 -12.86 0.24
CA GLY A 186 -1.47 -12.14 -0.92
C GLY A 186 -0.11 -12.66 -1.37
N PHE A 187 0.61 -13.38 -0.51
CA PHE A 187 1.92 -13.93 -0.82
C PHE A 187 1.86 -15.35 -1.40
N LEU A 188 0.72 -16.04 -1.29
CA LEU A 188 0.60 -17.45 -1.69
C LEU A 188 0.33 -17.63 -3.19
N ASP A 189 0.79 -18.76 -3.75
CA ASP A 189 0.45 -19.19 -5.11
C ASP A 189 -0.62 -20.29 -5.06
N PHE A 190 -1.88 -19.92 -5.31
CA PHE A 190 -3.01 -20.86 -5.26
C PHE A 190 -3.02 -21.89 -6.39
N ARG A 191 -2.11 -21.79 -7.37
CA ARG A 191 -2.03 -22.74 -8.50
C ARG A 191 -1.10 -23.90 -8.19
N GLN A 192 -0.24 -23.77 -7.18
CA GLN A 192 0.71 -24.80 -6.77
C GLN A 192 0.18 -25.57 -5.56
N ASP A 193 0.61 -26.82 -5.45
CA ASP A 193 0.42 -27.57 -4.21
C ASP A 193 1.22 -26.88 -3.10
N THR A 194 0.52 -26.46 -2.06
CA THR A 194 1.11 -25.76 -0.91
C THR A 194 2.09 -26.64 -0.16
N ALA A 195 2.20 -27.95 -0.42
CA ALA A 195 3.23 -28.80 0.16
C ALA A 195 4.65 -28.49 -0.39
N ALA A 196 4.76 -27.96 -1.62
CA ALA A 196 6.05 -27.79 -2.29
C ALA A 196 6.73 -26.43 -2.02
N GLY A 197 5.99 -25.45 -1.49
CA GLY A 197 6.46 -24.08 -1.27
C GLY A 197 5.60 -23.05 -1.99
N VAL A 198 6.19 -21.91 -2.32
CA VAL A 198 5.53 -20.79 -2.99
C VAL A 198 6.39 -20.30 -4.15
N ALA A 199 5.78 -20.11 -5.32
CA ALA A 199 6.45 -19.58 -6.52
C ALA A 199 7.74 -20.34 -6.89
N GLY A 200 7.75 -21.67 -6.72
CA GLY A 200 8.93 -22.50 -6.99
C GLY A 200 10.03 -22.44 -5.91
N VAL A 201 9.80 -21.75 -4.80
CA VAL A 201 10.72 -21.66 -3.65
C VAL A 201 10.20 -22.54 -2.51
N LYS A 202 11.02 -23.46 -2.02
CA LYS A 202 10.70 -24.31 -0.85
C LYS A 202 10.41 -23.46 0.39
N TRP A 203 9.47 -23.88 1.23
CA TRP A 203 9.04 -23.14 2.44
C TRP A 203 10.17 -22.63 3.33
N GLU A 204 11.19 -23.46 3.58
CA GLU A 204 12.36 -23.09 4.40
C GLU A 204 13.12 -21.85 3.88
N LYS A 205 12.94 -21.52 2.60
CA LYS A 205 13.59 -20.41 1.91
C LYS A 205 12.62 -19.31 1.49
N VAL A 206 11.33 -19.44 1.78
CA VAL A 206 10.35 -18.40 1.45
C VAL A 206 10.55 -17.24 2.43
N PRO A 207 10.90 -16.03 1.96
CA PRO A 207 11.08 -14.89 2.85
C PRO A 207 9.79 -14.54 3.58
N TYR A 208 9.92 -14.17 4.86
CA TYR A 208 8.83 -13.66 5.71
C TYR A 208 7.67 -14.63 6.00
N LEU A 209 7.65 -15.83 5.42
CA LEU A 209 6.66 -16.87 5.70
C LEU A 209 7.33 -18.08 6.36
N GLN A 210 6.80 -18.47 7.51
CA GLN A 210 7.17 -19.70 8.18
C GLN A 210 5.93 -20.58 8.28
N MET A 211 6.01 -21.80 7.75
CA MET A 211 5.00 -22.81 8.03
C MET A 211 5.16 -23.21 9.49
N GLY A 212 4.08 -23.11 10.27
CA GLY A 212 4.07 -23.64 11.63
C GLY A 212 4.32 -25.14 11.57
N GLY A 213 5.51 -25.57 11.98
CA GLY A 213 5.77 -26.96 12.27
C GLY A 213 4.99 -27.31 13.53
N GLY A 214 4.06 -28.26 13.42
CA GLY A 214 3.50 -28.90 14.61
C GLY A 214 4.58 -29.80 15.21
N ASP A 215 5.17 -29.34 16.31
CA ASP A 215 5.69 -30.22 17.35
C ASP A 215 4.57 -30.51 18.36
#